data_AF-A0A1C6LKW1-F1
#
_entry.id   AF-A0A1C6LKW1-F1
#
_cell.length_a   1.000
_cell.length_b   1.000
_cell.length_c   1.000
_cell.angle_alpha   90.00
_cell.angle_beta   90.00
_cell.angle_gamma   90.00
#
_symmetry.space_group_name_H-M   'P 1'
#
loop_
_entity.id
_entity.type
_entity.pdbx_description
1 polymer ?
#
loop_
_entity_poly.entity_id
_entity_poly.type
_entity_poly.pdbx_seq_one_letter_code
_entity_poly.pdbx_strand_id
1 'polypeptide(L)'
;MTDHASHPFPIKGEVVVFRGELYRARGAVGLWPCVELLPEPGRPAPEGLAPRESADGSVGYPVSPERLEDWYAVTWTFRWRGEPFQCAAAAPATLTGDYLGSDEHFAREHLKRRGIRYRGVFPRDEVTELEEHHEDLLQPLHALVRRLAEVDHFRPKAYAVYQGRTYPAAAEADASGLIALTTGPDRPEGLVADPRDPSAKRFLAAPEQLDAWYRTHWTFRADGGPFDALGTVDGMVKGVYTGGSWGFADNMQLTPETGPDGVHTRYTVTVDLDGVTDLEQHRTDLLTKQ
;
A
#
# COMPACT_ATOMS: atom_id res chain seq x y z
N MET A 1 -2.87 -17.63 28.64
CA MET A 1 -3.86 -16.95 27.78
C MET A 1 -4.29 -15.70 28.54
N THR A 2 -3.43 -14.69 28.49
CA THR A 2 -3.57 -13.44 29.24
C THR A 2 -4.07 -12.39 28.27
N ASP A 3 -5.24 -11.84 28.60
CA ASP A 3 -5.94 -10.79 27.90
C ASP A 3 -5.03 -9.53 27.88
N HIS A 4 -4.51 -9.18 26.70
CA HIS A 4 -3.65 -8.01 26.51
C HIS A 4 -4.51 -6.85 25.99
N ALA A 5 -4.42 -5.71 26.67
CA ALA A 5 -5.07 -4.42 26.38
C ALA A 5 -6.52 -4.26 26.86
N SER A 6 -6.73 -4.20 28.18
CA SER A 6 -7.94 -3.58 28.74
C SER A 6 -7.87 -2.05 28.60
N HIS A 7 -8.04 -1.53 27.39
CA HIS A 7 -8.36 -0.12 27.21
C HIS A 7 -9.74 0.14 27.82
N PRO A 8 -9.88 1.09 28.78
CA PRO A 8 -11.18 1.34 29.42
C PRO A 8 -12.23 1.89 28.43
N PHE A 9 -11.80 2.33 27.24
CA PHE A 9 -12.65 2.89 26.19
C PHE A 9 -12.22 2.40 24.81
N PRO A 10 -13.16 2.24 23.85
CA PRO A 10 -12.85 2.09 22.43
C PRO A 10 -12.00 3.27 21.94
N ILE A 11 -10.76 3.02 21.58
CA ILE A 11 -9.86 4.02 21.00
C ILE A 11 -9.66 3.63 19.53
N LYS A 12 -10.06 4.53 18.62
CA LYS A 12 -9.66 4.45 17.22
C LYS A 12 -8.25 5.02 17.09
N GLY A 13 -7.35 4.31 16.41
CA GLY A 13 -6.00 4.80 16.15
C GLY A 13 -5.03 3.68 15.85
N GLU A 14 -3.76 4.03 15.69
CA GLU A 14 -2.69 3.06 15.50
C GLU A 14 -2.02 2.78 16.84
N VAL A 15 -1.66 1.52 17.07
CA VAL A 15 -1.04 1.02 18.29
C VAL A 15 0.18 0.19 17.91
N VAL A 16 1.29 0.40 18.62
CA VAL A 16 2.53 -0.37 18.45
C VAL A 16 2.94 -1.06 19.74
N VAL A 17 3.57 -2.22 19.61
CA VAL A 17 4.30 -2.88 20.69
C VAL A 17 5.79 -2.67 20.46
N PHE A 18 6.45 -2.05 21.43
CA PHE A 18 7.89 -1.81 21.43
C PHE A 18 8.48 -2.24 22.78
N ARG A 19 9.38 -3.21 22.77
CA ARG A 19 10.01 -3.79 23.97
C ARG A 19 8.99 -4.30 25.00
N GLY A 20 7.96 -5.01 24.52
CA GLY A 20 6.86 -5.51 25.35
C GLY A 20 5.89 -4.46 25.87
N GLU A 21 6.01 -3.20 25.47
CA GLU A 21 5.13 -2.12 25.89
C GLU A 21 4.26 -1.58 24.75
N LEU A 22 2.98 -1.33 25.03
CA LEU A 22 2.02 -0.74 24.10
C LEU A 22 2.12 0.78 24.08
N TYR A 23 2.14 1.39 22.89
CA TYR A 23 2.11 2.83 22.68
C TYR A 23 1.07 3.20 21.63
N ARG A 24 0.46 4.39 21.77
CA ARG A 24 -0.21 5.02 20.62
C ARG A 24 0.84 5.36 19.59
N ALA A 25 0.47 5.25 18.32
CA ALA A 25 1.38 5.46 17.20
C ALA A 25 0.76 6.31 16.10
N ARG A 26 1.63 6.77 15.21
CA ARG A 26 1.31 7.27 13.87
C ARG A 26 2.52 7.08 12.96
N GLY A 27 2.33 7.15 11.65
CA GLY A 27 3.45 7.26 10.71
C GLY A 27 4.34 8.48 11.02
N ALA A 28 5.67 8.31 11.07
CA ALA A 28 6.59 9.41 11.33
C ALA A 28 6.82 10.23 10.05
N VAL A 29 6.13 11.37 9.93
CA VAL A 29 6.18 12.25 8.75
C VAL A 29 7.62 12.61 8.37
N GLY A 30 8.01 12.39 7.11
CA GLY A 30 9.35 12.68 6.60
C GLY A 30 10.47 11.81 7.19
N LEU A 31 10.12 10.73 7.89
CA LEU A 31 11.06 9.71 8.39
C LEU A 31 10.62 8.31 7.98
N TRP A 32 9.86 8.18 6.89
CA TRP A 32 9.47 6.87 6.38
C TRP A 32 10.70 5.94 6.25
N PRO A 33 10.64 4.66 6.68
CA PRO A 33 9.47 3.92 7.15
C PRO A 33 9.22 3.99 8.67
N CYS A 34 9.83 4.93 9.39
CA CYS A 34 9.72 4.98 10.85
C CYS A 34 8.29 5.22 11.32
N VAL A 35 7.97 4.63 12.46
CA VAL A 35 6.73 4.84 13.21
C VAL A 35 7.03 5.74 14.39
N GLU A 36 6.16 6.68 14.69
CA GLU A 36 6.33 7.59 15.82
C GLU A 36 5.52 7.10 17.03
N LEU A 37 6.22 6.82 18.13
CA LEU A 37 5.58 6.45 19.40
C LEU A 37 5.11 7.71 20.13
N LEU A 38 3.89 7.65 20.67
CA LEU A 38 3.23 8.74 21.38
C LEU A 38 2.89 8.28 22.82
N PRO A 39 3.82 8.43 23.78
CA PRO A 39 3.55 8.13 25.19
C PRO A 39 2.44 9.01 25.75
N GLU A 40 1.62 8.45 26.63
CA GLU A 40 0.61 9.24 27.36
C GLU A 40 1.28 10.27 28.28
N PRO A 41 0.63 11.43 28.53
CA PRO A 41 1.17 12.43 29.45
C PRO A 41 1.52 11.83 30.82
N GLY A 42 2.75 12.06 31.28
CA GLY A 42 3.27 11.52 32.54
C GLY A 42 3.89 10.12 32.45
N ARG A 43 3.81 9.45 31.31
CA ARG A 43 4.58 8.22 31.04
C ARG A 43 6.04 8.58 30.71
N PRO A 44 7.04 7.82 31.20
CA PRO A 44 8.44 8.05 30.82
C PRO A 44 8.65 7.90 29.31
N ALA A 45 9.69 8.56 28.80
CA ALA A 45 10.12 8.41 27.42
C ALA A 45 10.48 6.93 27.11
N PRO A 46 10.14 6.41 25.92
CA PRO A 46 10.53 5.07 25.52
C PRO A 46 12.06 4.92 25.54
N GLU A 47 12.54 3.86 26.17
CA GLU A 47 13.98 3.67 26.37
C GLU A 47 14.74 3.56 25.04
N GLY A 48 15.82 4.34 24.90
CA GLY A 48 16.70 4.26 23.73
C GLY A 48 16.12 4.87 22.46
N LEU A 49 15.10 5.73 22.57
CA LEU A 49 14.60 6.58 21.47
C LEU A 49 14.84 8.06 21.80
N ALA A 50 15.22 8.83 20.78
CA ALA A 50 15.34 10.28 20.90
C ALA A 50 13.98 10.94 20.60
N PRO A 51 13.57 11.98 21.35
CA PRO A 51 12.36 12.72 21.05
C PRO A 51 12.53 13.52 19.76
N ARG A 52 11.42 13.67 19.03
CA ARG A 52 11.29 14.54 17.87
C ARG A 52 10.05 15.40 18.04
N GLU A 53 10.22 16.70 17.79
CA GLU A 53 9.09 17.61 17.68
C GLU A 53 8.55 17.58 16.24
N SER A 54 7.26 17.31 16.12
CA SER A 54 6.53 17.37 14.87
C SER A 54 6.08 18.80 14.55
N ALA A 55 5.71 19.06 13.30
CA ALA A 55 5.31 20.40 12.86
C ALA A 55 4.07 20.97 13.58
N ASP A 56 3.25 20.09 14.17
CA ASP A 56 2.10 20.42 15.01
C ASP A 56 2.47 20.72 16.48
N GLY A 57 3.76 20.70 16.83
CA GLY A 57 4.28 20.93 18.19
C GLY A 57 4.17 19.71 19.12
N SER A 58 3.70 18.56 18.62
CA SER A 58 3.68 17.32 19.40
C SER A 58 5.06 16.68 19.44
N VAL A 59 5.41 16.07 20.59
CA VAL A 59 6.66 15.32 20.75
C VAL A 59 6.37 13.84 20.63
N GLY A 60 7.01 13.20 19.65
CA GLY A 60 6.97 11.76 19.47
C GLY A 60 8.37 11.14 19.44
N TYR A 61 8.43 9.82 19.35
CA TYR A 61 9.68 9.06 19.40
C TYR A 61 9.75 8.13 18.17
N PRO A 62 10.44 8.54 17.10
CA PRO A 62 10.56 7.74 15.89
C PRO A 62 11.31 6.43 16.15
N VAL A 63 10.80 5.32 15.62
CA VAL A 63 11.41 4.00 15.68
C VAL A 63 11.34 3.30 14.33
N SER A 64 12.42 2.59 13.98
CA SER A 64 12.43 1.72 12.81
C SER A 64 11.44 0.56 13.00
N PRO A 65 10.69 0.16 11.96
CA PRO A 65 9.80 -0.99 12.00
C PRO A 65 10.47 -2.31 12.38
N GLU A 66 11.77 -2.46 12.14
CA GLU A 66 12.52 -3.67 12.50
C GLU A 66 12.66 -3.85 14.02
N ARG A 67 12.44 -2.79 14.80
CA ARG A 67 12.50 -2.81 16.27
C ARG A 67 11.12 -2.95 16.91
N LEU A 68 10.05 -2.99 16.11
CA LEU A 68 8.69 -3.17 16.58
C LEU A 68 8.38 -4.67 16.70
N GLU A 69 7.67 -5.02 17.76
CA GLU A 69 7.12 -6.37 17.94
C GLU A 69 5.76 -6.50 17.24
N ASP A 70 4.98 -5.40 17.23
CA ASP A 70 3.68 -5.34 16.58
C ASP A 70 3.33 -3.89 16.19
N TRP A 71 2.52 -3.73 15.15
CA TRP A 71 1.90 -2.46 14.75
C TRP A 71 0.57 -2.73 14.07
N TYR A 72 -0.52 -2.22 14.64
CA TYR A 72 -1.86 -2.43 14.10
C TYR A 72 -2.74 -1.19 14.24
N ALA A 73 -3.67 -1.04 13.29
CA ALA A 73 -4.78 -0.12 13.44
C ALA A 73 -5.89 -0.79 14.24
N VAL A 74 -6.37 -0.08 15.27
CA VAL A 74 -7.50 -0.48 16.08
C VAL A 74 -8.75 0.24 15.57
N THR A 75 -9.75 -0.55 15.22
CA THR A 75 -11.11 -0.04 14.99
C THR A 75 -12.10 -0.83 15.83
N TRP A 76 -13.23 -0.21 16.11
CA TRP A 76 -14.28 -0.84 16.90
C TRP A 76 -15.59 -0.79 16.14
N THR A 77 -16.36 -1.87 16.18
CA THR A 77 -17.73 -1.91 15.66
C THR A 77 -18.70 -2.22 16.78
N PHE A 78 -19.96 -1.85 16.59
CA PHE A 78 -21.02 -2.21 17.52
C PHE A 78 -22.38 -2.23 16.84
N ARG A 79 -23.37 -2.77 17.54
CA ARG A 79 -24.77 -2.71 17.16
C ARG A 79 -25.58 -1.83 18.09
N TRP A 80 -26.55 -1.11 17.53
CA TRP A 80 -27.61 -0.45 18.29
C TRP A 80 -28.94 -0.74 17.61
N ARG A 81 -29.89 -1.31 18.36
CA ARG A 81 -31.19 -1.80 17.84
C ARG A 81 -31.06 -2.78 16.66
N GLY A 82 -30.02 -3.61 16.66
CA GLY A 82 -29.75 -4.59 15.60
C GLY A 82 -28.98 -4.05 14.40
N GLU A 83 -28.79 -2.74 14.32
CA GLU A 83 -28.14 -2.07 13.19
C GLU A 83 -26.64 -1.83 13.42
N PRO A 84 -25.77 -1.99 12.39
CA PRO A 84 -24.33 -1.97 12.56
C PRO A 84 -23.70 -0.57 12.44
N PHE A 85 -22.69 -0.33 13.27
CA PHE A 85 -21.95 0.93 13.35
C PHE A 85 -20.44 0.71 13.49
N GLN A 86 -19.66 1.61 12.89
CA GLN A 86 -18.24 1.78 13.20
C GLN A 86 -18.09 2.87 14.27
N CYS A 87 -17.44 2.55 15.39
CA CYS A 87 -17.18 3.51 16.45
C CYS A 87 -16.20 4.60 15.99
N ALA A 88 -16.62 5.85 16.12
CA ALA A 88 -15.84 7.04 15.78
C ALA A 88 -15.29 7.73 17.03
N ALA A 89 -15.98 7.66 18.16
CA ALA A 89 -15.52 8.20 19.44
C ALA A 89 -16.24 7.53 20.62
N ALA A 90 -15.60 7.51 21.78
CA ALA A 90 -16.18 7.02 23.02
C ALA A 90 -16.08 8.07 24.13
N ALA A 91 -17.17 8.22 24.89
CA ALA A 91 -17.22 8.94 26.15
C ALA A 91 -17.67 7.97 27.26
N PRO A 92 -17.55 8.33 28.55
CA PRO A 92 -17.89 7.42 29.64
C PRO A 92 -19.29 6.81 29.56
N ALA A 93 -20.30 7.58 29.12
CA ALA A 93 -21.70 7.14 29.06
C ALA A 93 -22.20 6.87 27.63
N THR A 94 -21.46 7.25 26.59
CA THR A 94 -21.95 7.20 25.22
C THR A 94 -20.91 6.75 24.21
N LEU A 95 -21.37 6.14 23.12
CA LEU A 95 -20.57 5.84 21.93
C LEU A 95 -21.07 6.67 20.76
N THR A 96 -20.16 7.21 19.96
CA THR A 96 -20.48 7.85 18.68
C THR A 96 -20.08 6.91 17.57
N GLY A 97 -20.99 6.64 16.63
CA GLY A 97 -20.74 5.70 15.54
C GLY A 97 -21.23 6.18 14.18
N ASP A 98 -20.47 5.85 13.15
CA ASP A 98 -20.88 5.98 11.74
C ASP A 98 -21.65 4.73 11.32
N TYR A 99 -22.80 4.92 10.69
CA TYR A 99 -23.68 3.84 10.27
C TYR A 99 -23.06 3.06 9.11
N LEU A 100 -23.03 1.74 9.26
CA LEU A 100 -22.51 0.80 8.25
C LEU A 100 -23.62 0.05 7.50
N GLY A 101 -24.87 0.15 7.97
CA GLY A 101 -25.99 -0.54 7.37
C GLY A 101 -26.52 0.16 6.12
N SER A 102 -27.48 -0.50 5.48
CA SER A 102 -28.10 -0.04 4.22
C SER A 102 -29.58 0.37 4.39
N ASP A 103 -30.14 0.31 5.59
CA ASP A 103 -31.53 0.72 5.84
C ASP A 103 -31.63 2.25 5.93
N GLU A 104 -32.03 2.86 4.81
CA GLU A 104 -32.23 4.30 4.74
C GLU A 104 -33.35 4.81 5.66
N HIS A 105 -34.39 4.00 5.90
CA HIS A 105 -35.50 4.44 6.73
C HIS A 105 -35.05 4.56 8.18
N PHE A 106 -34.41 3.52 8.70
CA PHE A 106 -33.77 3.52 10.01
C PHE A 106 -32.78 4.69 10.14
N ALA A 107 -31.92 4.88 9.14
CA ALA A 107 -30.91 5.93 9.17
C ALA A 107 -31.52 7.33 9.24
N ARG A 108 -32.61 7.59 8.51
CA ARG A 108 -33.31 8.89 8.53
C ARG A 108 -34.08 9.11 9.82
N GLU A 109 -34.63 8.06 10.42
CA GLU A 109 -35.42 8.17 11.66
C GLU A 109 -34.55 8.43 12.88
N HIS A 110 -33.42 7.71 12.99
CA HIS A 110 -32.65 7.66 14.24
C HIS A 110 -31.30 8.38 14.21
N LEU A 111 -30.79 8.73 13.03
CA LEU A 111 -29.41 9.22 12.88
C LEU A 111 -29.35 10.62 12.28
N LYS A 112 -28.22 11.29 12.50
CA LYS A 112 -27.93 12.59 11.89
C LYS A 112 -27.10 12.41 10.63
N ARG A 113 -27.55 12.98 9.51
CA ARG A 113 -26.78 13.01 8.27
C ARG A 113 -25.57 13.95 8.40
N ARG A 114 -24.37 13.46 8.05
CA ARG A 114 -23.09 14.19 8.04
C ARG A 114 -22.41 13.95 6.68
N GLY A 115 -22.63 14.87 5.74
CA GLY A 115 -22.17 14.69 4.35
C GLY A 115 -22.85 13.50 3.68
N ILE A 116 -22.06 12.54 3.23
CA ILE A 116 -22.52 11.30 2.59
C ILE A 116 -22.83 10.16 3.58
N ARG A 117 -22.58 10.33 4.89
CA ARG A 117 -22.77 9.28 5.92
C ARG A 117 -23.83 9.66 6.95
N TYR A 118 -24.36 8.67 7.66
CA TYR A 118 -25.20 8.85 8.84
C TYR A 118 -24.40 8.55 10.10
N ARG A 119 -24.58 9.38 11.13
CA ARG A 119 -23.87 9.27 12.42
C ARG A 119 -24.84 9.40 13.59
N GLY A 120 -24.66 8.59 14.62
CA GLY A 120 -25.43 8.65 15.86
C GLY A 120 -24.55 8.73 17.11
N VAL A 121 -25.19 9.06 18.23
CA VAL A 121 -24.61 9.02 19.58
C VAL A 121 -25.55 8.15 20.40
N PHE A 122 -25.01 7.10 21.00
CA PHE A 122 -25.77 6.00 21.57
C PHE A 122 -25.41 5.84 23.06
N PRO A 123 -26.40 5.64 23.95
CA PRO A 123 -26.14 5.23 25.33
C PRO A 123 -25.37 3.90 25.33
N ARG A 124 -24.32 3.82 26.15
CA ARG A 124 -23.43 2.64 26.14
C ARG A 124 -24.14 1.36 26.59
N ASP A 125 -25.13 1.48 27.47
CA ASP A 125 -25.96 0.38 27.98
C ASP A 125 -26.97 -0.16 26.96
N GLU A 126 -27.24 0.58 25.88
CA GLU A 126 -28.09 0.13 24.77
C GLU A 126 -27.30 -0.51 23.62
N VAL A 127 -25.96 -0.42 23.67
CA VAL A 127 -25.08 -0.96 22.63
C VAL A 127 -24.80 -2.43 22.87
N THR A 128 -24.89 -3.23 21.82
CA THR A 128 -24.59 -4.67 21.80
C THR A 128 -23.45 -4.97 20.83
N GLU A 129 -22.86 -6.17 20.93
CA GLU A 129 -21.83 -6.64 19.97
C GLU A 129 -20.68 -5.65 19.79
N LEU A 130 -20.20 -5.05 20.88
CA LEU A 130 -19.03 -4.17 20.84
C LEU A 130 -17.77 -5.02 20.62
N GLU A 131 -17.21 -4.93 19.42
CA GLU A 131 -16.08 -5.74 18.98
C GLU A 131 -14.91 -4.85 18.57
N GLU A 132 -13.70 -5.28 18.96
CA GLU A 132 -12.43 -4.68 18.56
C GLU A 132 -11.88 -5.43 17.34
N HIS A 133 -11.39 -4.68 16.37
CA HIS A 133 -10.76 -5.21 15.16
C HIS A 133 -9.33 -4.68 15.06
N HIS A 134 -8.40 -5.59 14.77
CA HIS A 134 -7.00 -5.28 14.52
C HIS A 134 -6.69 -5.47 13.05
N GLU A 135 -6.15 -4.43 12.43
CA GLU A 135 -5.56 -4.50 11.09
C GLU A 135 -4.05 -4.38 11.23
N ASP A 136 -3.32 -5.43 10.86
CA ASP A 136 -1.86 -5.46 10.87
C ASP A 136 -1.27 -4.45 9.88
N LEU A 137 -0.45 -3.54 10.38
CA LEU A 137 0.27 -2.53 9.62
C LEU A 137 1.76 -2.86 9.47
N LEU A 138 2.30 -3.74 10.32
CA LEU A 138 3.72 -4.08 10.34
C LEU A 138 4.11 -4.98 9.17
N GLN A 139 3.38 -6.08 8.95
CA GLN A 139 3.73 -7.01 7.86
C GLN A 139 3.58 -6.39 6.47
N PRO A 140 2.50 -5.64 6.15
CA PRO A 140 2.42 -4.91 4.89
C PRO A 140 3.59 -3.95 4.69
N LEU A 141 4.02 -3.23 5.75
CA LEU A 141 5.16 -2.33 5.68
C LEU A 141 6.48 -3.07 5.45
N HIS A 142 6.75 -4.16 6.19
CA HIS A 142 7.96 -4.98 5.97
C HIS A 142 8.01 -5.53 4.54
N ALA A 143 6.87 -5.99 4.01
CA ALA A 143 6.78 -6.43 2.63
C ALA A 143 7.10 -5.29 1.65
N LEU A 144 6.61 -4.07 1.91
CA LEU A 144 6.89 -2.88 1.11
C LEU A 144 8.37 -2.47 1.16
N VAL A 145 8.98 -2.42 2.34
CA VAL A 145 10.41 -2.11 2.53
C VAL A 145 11.28 -3.12 1.79
N ARG A 146 10.95 -4.42 1.88
CA ARG A 146 11.67 -5.47 1.14
C ARG A 146 11.56 -5.26 -0.37
N ARG A 147 10.37 -4.93 -0.88
CA ARG A 147 10.16 -4.62 -2.30
C ARG A 147 10.97 -3.41 -2.75
N LEU A 148 11.11 -2.38 -1.91
CA LEU A 148 11.96 -1.24 -2.25
C LEU A 148 13.44 -1.59 -2.32
N ALA A 149 13.92 -2.47 -1.45
CA ALA A 149 15.31 -2.92 -1.43
C ALA A 149 15.67 -3.76 -2.68
N GLU A 150 14.67 -4.36 -3.33
CA GLU A 150 14.84 -5.03 -4.61
C GLU A 150 15.02 -3.98 -5.72
N VAL A 151 16.21 -3.95 -6.30
CA VAL A 151 16.50 -3.16 -7.50
C VAL A 151 15.45 -3.51 -8.57
N ASP A 152 14.75 -2.49 -9.06
CA ASP A 152 13.79 -2.61 -10.16
C ASP A 152 12.45 -3.27 -9.83
N HIS A 153 12.03 -3.33 -8.56
CA HIS A 153 10.77 -3.99 -8.19
C HIS A 153 9.54 -3.36 -8.86
N PHE A 154 9.39 -2.04 -8.75
CA PHE A 154 8.25 -1.30 -9.31
C PHE A 154 8.38 -1.01 -10.81
N ARG A 155 9.44 -1.49 -11.48
CA ARG A 155 9.55 -1.34 -12.93
C ARG A 155 8.57 -2.28 -13.62
N PRO A 156 7.96 -1.87 -14.75
CA PRO A 156 7.17 -2.77 -15.55
C PRO A 156 7.97 -4.00 -16.00
N LYS A 157 7.39 -5.18 -15.87
CA LYS A 157 7.98 -6.48 -16.24
C LYS A 157 6.99 -7.27 -17.06
N ALA A 158 7.48 -8.09 -18.00
CA ALA A 158 6.65 -8.99 -18.77
C ALA A 158 6.87 -10.44 -18.33
N TYR A 159 5.79 -11.21 -18.35
CA TYR A 159 5.77 -12.60 -17.94
C TYR A 159 4.95 -13.42 -18.93
N ALA A 160 5.34 -14.67 -19.11
CA ALA A 160 4.59 -15.66 -19.86
C ALA A 160 4.34 -16.88 -18.98
N VAL A 161 3.15 -17.48 -19.12
CA VAL A 161 2.81 -18.75 -18.49
C VAL A 161 2.89 -19.82 -19.57
N TYR A 162 3.72 -20.83 -19.34
CA TYR A 162 3.88 -21.98 -20.21
C TYR A 162 3.73 -23.26 -19.40
N GLN A 163 2.76 -24.10 -19.77
CA GLN A 163 2.41 -25.34 -19.06
C GLN A 163 2.17 -25.10 -17.55
N GLY A 164 1.44 -24.03 -17.24
CA GLY A 164 1.10 -23.64 -15.86
C GLY A 164 2.24 -23.04 -15.04
N ARG A 165 3.42 -22.80 -15.63
CA ARG A 165 4.57 -22.16 -14.95
C ARG A 165 4.82 -20.75 -15.49
N THR A 166 5.07 -19.80 -14.60
CA THR A 166 5.37 -18.41 -14.95
C THR A 166 6.86 -18.18 -15.15
N TYR A 167 7.22 -17.58 -16.28
CA TYR A 167 8.59 -17.22 -16.64
C TYR A 167 8.67 -15.71 -16.95
N PRO A 168 9.76 -15.02 -16.57
CA PRO A 168 10.08 -13.71 -17.13
C PRO A 168 10.13 -13.79 -18.66
N ALA A 169 9.51 -12.85 -19.35
CA ALA A 169 9.37 -12.86 -20.80
C ALA A 169 9.74 -11.50 -21.42
N ALA A 170 9.99 -11.50 -22.72
CA ALA A 170 10.02 -10.27 -23.51
C ALA A 170 8.61 -9.63 -23.52
N ALA A 171 8.57 -8.30 -23.54
CA ALA A 171 7.31 -7.55 -23.61
C ALA A 171 6.76 -7.48 -25.04
N GLU A 172 7.57 -7.84 -26.04
CA GLU A 172 7.21 -7.88 -27.46
C GLU A 172 7.72 -9.18 -28.07
N ALA A 173 7.02 -9.66 -29.09
CA ALA A 173 7.50 -10.74 -29.93
C ALA A 173 8.59 -10.22 -30.87
N ASP A 174 9.54 -11.08 -31.24
CA ASP A 174 10.57 -10.71 -32.20
C ASP A 174 10.02 -10.65 -33.64
N ALA A 175 10.90 -10.34 -34.60
CA ALA A 175 10.52 -10.24 -36.02
C ALA A 175 9.91 -11.53 -36.61
N SER A 176 10.10 -12.68 -35.96
CA SER A 176 9.51 -13.96 -36.33
C SER A 176 8.22 -14.28 -35.57
N GLY A 177 7.73 -13.36 -34.72
CA GLY A 177 6.56 -13.56 -33.89
C GLY A 177 6.80 -14.42 -32.66
N LEU A 178 8.07 -14.69 -32.29
CA LEU A 178 8.40 -15.52 -31.14
C LEU A 178 8.70 -14.67 -29.90
N ILE A 179 8.28 -15.15 -28.74
CA ILE A 179 8.45 -14.50 -27.44
C ILE A 179 9.62 -15.19 -26.73
N ALA A 180 10.58 -14.39 -26.27
CA ALA A 180 11.71 -14.89 -25.50
C ALA A 180 11.33 -15.02 -24.02
N LEU A 181 11.45 -16.23 -23.47
CA LEU A 181 11.27 -16.57 -22.07
C LEU A 181 12.65 -16.74 -21.44
N THR A 182 12.90 -16.10 -20.31
CA THR A 182 14.13 -16.26 -19.53
C THR A 182 13.87 -17.26 -18.41
N THR A 183 14.68 -18.30 -18.37
CA THR A 183 14.51 -19.43 -17.45
C THR A 183 15.65 -19.45 -16.44
N GLY A 184 15.35 -19.96 -15.25
CA GLY A 184 16.36 -20.25 -14.23
C GLY A 184 17.12 -21.54 -14.57
N PRO A 185 17.46 -22.37 -13.57
CA PRO A 185 18.06 -23.69 -13.83
C PRO A 185 17.10 -24.67 -14.52
N ASP A 186 15.79 -24.40 -14.47
CA ASP A 186 14.77 -25.29 -15.01
C ASP A 186 14.57 -25.06 -16.51
N ARG A 187 14.89 -26.07 -17.31
CA ARG A 187 14.68 -26.07 -18.75
C ARG A 187 13.22 -26.42 -19.08
N PRO A 188 12.47 -25.56 -19.80
CA PRO A 188 11.13 -25.90 -20.27
C PRO A 188 11.23 -26.92 -21.41
N GLU A 189 10.50 -28.02 -21.27
CA GLU A 189 10.37 -29.03 -22.33
C GLU A 189 9.59 -28.45 -23.53
N GLY A 190 9.93 -28.85 -24.75
CA GLY A 190 9.19 -28.44 -25.96
C GLY A 190 9.45 -27.03 -26.48
N LEU A 191 10.23 -26.20 -25.77
CA LEU A 191 10.69 -24.90 -26.26
C LEU A 191 12.08 -24.97 -26.87
N VAL A 192 12.31 -24.15 -27.89
CA VAL A 192 13.60 -24.04 -28.59
C VAL A 192 14.47 -23.03 -27.85
N ALA A 193 15.73 -23.36 -27.57
CA ALA A 193 16.67 -22.40 -26.99
C ALA A 193 16.92 -21.25 -27.98
N ASP A 194 16.99 -20.01 -27.49
CA ASP A 194 17.29 -18.86 -28.34
C ASP A 194 18.72 -18.97 -28.87
N PRO A 195 18.92 -19.16 -30.19
CA PRO A 195 20.26 -19.34 -30.76
C PRO A 195 21.14 -18.08 -30.61
N ARG A 196 20.54 -16.93 -30.26
CA ARG A 196 21.24 -15.67 -30.02
C ARG A 196 21.71 -15.52 -28.57
N ASP A 197 21.29 -16.42 -27.66
CA ASP A 197 21.67 -16.38 -26.25
C ASP A 197 22.78 -17.40 -25.95
N PRO A 198 24.05 -16.97 -25.81
CA PRO A 198 25.16 -17.87 -25.48
C PRO A 198 25.05 -18.46 -24.06
N SER A 199 24.19 -17.91 -23.19
CA SER A 199 23.97 -18.45 -21.85
C SER A 199 23.05 -19.66 -21.82
N ALA A 200 22.34 -19.94 -22.93
CA ALA A 200 21.34 -21.01 -23.07
C ALA A 200 20.23 -20.97 -22.00
N LYS A 201 19.95 -19.79 -21.44
CA LYS A 201 18.89 -19.58 -20.43
C LYS A 201 17.62 -18.99 -21.04
N ARG A 202 17.69 -18.56 -22.30
CA ARG A 202 16.54 -18.04 -23.05
C ARG A 202 15.96 -19.09 -23.98
N PHE A 203 14.64 -19.15 -24.00
CA PHE A 203 13.86 -20.05 -24.83
C PHE A 203 12.82 -19.27 -25.60
N LEU A 204 12.48 -19.72 -26.80
CA LEU A 204 11.50 -19.07 -27.67
C LEU A 204 10.20 -19.87 -27.66
N ALA A 205 9.09 -19.16 -27.50
CA ALA A 205 7.74 -19.71 -27.58
C ALA A 205 6.91 -18.89 -28.56
N ALA A 206 6.08 -19.56 -29.36
CA ALA A 206 5.02 -18.90 -30.11
C ALA A 206 3.87 -18.52 -29.15
N PRO A 207 3.14 -17.42 -29.41
CA PRO A 207 2.01 -16.98 -28.57
C PRO A 207 0.99 -18.09 -28.30
N GLU A 208 0.74 -18.96 -29.28
CA GLU A 208 -0.24 -20.06 -29.21
C GLU A 208 0.19 -21.19 -28.26
N GLN A 209 1.48 -21.24 -27.89
CA GLN A 209 2.00 -22.20 -26.93
C GLN A 209 1.85 -21.73 -25.48
N LEU A 210 1.50 -20.46 -25.26
CA LEU A 210 1.44 -19.83 -23.95
C LEU A 210 0.02 -19.88 -23.38
N ASP A 211 -0.09 -20.21 -22.09
CA ASP A 211 -1.34 -20.12 -21.35
C ASP A 211 -1.69 -18.66 -21.04
N ALA A 212 -0.67 -17.81 -20.90
CA ALA A 212 -0.81 -16.37 -20.74
C ALA A 212 0.48 -15.65 -21.16
N TRP A 213 0.34 -14.42 -21.63
CA TRP A 213 1.46 -13.47 -21.78
C TRP A 213 0.95 -12.11 -21.34
N TYR A 214 1.62 -11.50 -20.38
CA TYR A 214 1.15 -10.26 -19.77
C TYR A 214 2.30 -9.39 -19.28
N ARG A 215 2.04 -8.09 -19.19
CA ARG A 215 2.91 -7.09 -18.57
C ARG A 215 2.32 -6.67 -17.25
N THR A 216 3.13 -6.67 -16.20
CA THR A 216 2.80 -5.97 -14.96
C THR A 216 3.39 -4.57 -14.99
N HIS A 217 2.66 -3.59 -14.49
CA HIS A 217 3.18 -2.25 -14.20
C HIS A 217 2.57 -1.77 -12.89
N TRP A 218 3.09 -0.68 -12.34
CA TRP A 218 2.58 -0.09 -11.11
C TRP A 218 2.20 1.35 -11.36
N THR A 219 1.13 1.80 -10.73
CA THR A 219 0.72 3.20 -10.74
C THR A 219 0.66 3.71 -9.31
N PHE A 220 0.80 5.02 -9.14
CA PHE A 220 0.59 5.67 -7.86
C PHE A 220 0.16 7.12 -8.04
N ARG A 221 -0.23 7.76 -6.94
CA ARG A 221 -0.44 9.19 -6.85
C ARG A 221 0.57 9.83 -5.91
N ALA A 222 0.99 11.04 -6.24
CA ALA A 222 1.79 11.88 -5.35
C ALA A 222 1.37 13.34 -5.55
N ASP A 223 1.22 14.08 -4.45
CA ASP A 223 0.80 15.50 -4.46
C ASP A 223 -0.43 15.78 -5.34
N GLY A 224 -1.37 14.83 -5.36
CA GLY A 224 -2.61 14.90 -6.15
C GLY A 224 -2.46 14.54 -7.64
N GLY A 225 -1.25 14.34 -8.16
CA GLY A 225 -1.00 13.92 -9.55
C GLY A 225 -0.87 12.40 -9.72
N PRO A 226 -1.23 11.84 -10.90
CA PRO A 226 -1.04 10.42 -11.20
C PRO A 226 0.30 10.12 -11.90
N PHE A 227 0.88 8.96 -11.58
CA PHE A 227 2.17 8.50 -12.10
C PHE A 227 2.18 6.99 -12.40
N ASP A 228 2.90 6.60 -13.45
CA ASP A 228 3.34 5.22 -13.67
C ASP A 228 4.73 5.03 -13.04
N ALA A 229 4.92 3.98 -12.25
CA ALA A 229 6.21 3.70 -11.64
C ALA A 229 7.22 3.20 -12.68
N LEU A 230 8.44 3.73 -12.62
CA LEU A 230 9.59 3.34 -13.44
C LEU A 230 10.56 2.41 -12.70
N GLY A 231 10.38 2.25 -11.39
CA GLY A 231 11.24 1.48 -10.51
C GLY A 231 11.57 2.23 -9.23
N THR A 232 12.68 1.82 -8.60
CA THR A 232 13.19 2.38 -7.35
C THR A 232 14.54 3.06 -7.59
N VAL A 233 14.76 4.20 -6.95
CA VAL A 233 16.03 4.94 -6.96
C VAL A 233 16.29 5.43 -5.54
N ASP A 234 17.44 5.07 -4.96
CA ASP A 234 17.85 5.46 -3.61
C ASP A 234 16.78 5.23 -2.53
N GLY A 235 16.04 4.12 -2.62
CA GLY A 235 14.98 3.77 -1.67
C GLY A 235 13.64 4.47 -1.89
N MET A 236 13.55 5.35 -2.89
CA MET A 236 12.34 6.09 -3.28
C MET A 236 11.70 5.49 -4.54
N VAL A 237 10.42 5.80 -4.76
CA VAL A 237 9.71 5.41 -5.99
C VAL A 237 9.94 6.48 -7.05
N LYS A 238 10.47 6.06 -8.21
CA LYS A 238 10.56 6.92 -9.38
C LYS A 238 9.34 6.71 -10.26
N GLY A 239 8.67 7.78 -10.66
CA GLY A 239 7.47 7.73 -11.52
C GLY A 239 7.57 8.64 -12.74
N VAL A 240 6.81 8.31 -13.79
CA VAL A 240 6.51 9.18 -14.92
C VAL A 240 5.09 9.71 -14.81
N TYR A 241 4.92 11.01 -15.02
CA TYR A 241 3.64 11.68 -14.91
C TYR A 241 2.72 11.34 -16.08
N THR A 242 1.48 10.95 -15.77
CA THR A 242 0.47 10.51 -16.76
C THR A 242 -0.73 11.45 -16.86
N GLY A 243 -0.79 12.52 -16.06
CA GLY A 243 -1.96 13.40 -15.94
C GLY A 243 -2.15 14.41 -17.07
N GLY A 244 -1.23 14.51 -18.03
CA GLY A 244 -1.36 15.32 -19.25
C GLY A 244 -1.39 16.84 -19.07
N SER A 245 -1.50 17.37 -17.86
CA SER A 245 -1.47 18.81 -17.58
C SER A 245 -0.05 19.34 -17.44
N TRP A 246 0.37 20.23 -18.35
CA TRP A 246 1.65 20.94 -18.26
C TRP A 246 1.72 21.85 -17.03
N GLY A 247 0.62 22.53 -16.68
CA GLY A 247 0.58 23.41 -15.51
C GLY A 247 0.82 22.67 -14.19
N PHE A 248 0.39 21.40 -14.10
CA PHE A 248 0.74 20.55 -12.95
C PHE A 248 2.23 20.20 -12.96
N ALA A 249 2.76 19.78 -14.11
CA ALA A 249 4.16 19.39 -14.24
C ALA A 249 5.11 20.55 -13.90
N ASP A 250 4.77 21.77 -14.33
CA ASP A 250 5.53 22.99 -14.04
C ASP A 250 5.40 23.41 -12.56
N ASN A 251 4.17 23.44 -12.02
CA ASN A 251 3.92 23.81 -10.61
C ASN A 251 4.62 22.86 -9.62
N MET A 252 4.65 21.57 -9.92
CA MET A 252 5.33 20.55 -9.11
C MET A 252 6.82 20.43 -9.41
N GLN A 253 7.35 21.23 -10.35
CA GLN A 253 8.75 21.21 -10.79
C GLN A 253 9.23 19.80 -11.15
N LEU A 254 8.40 19.05 -11.88
CA LEU A 254 8.74 17.70 -12.31
C LEU A 254 9.99 17.73 -13.19
N THR A 255 10.82 16.68 -13.08
CA THR A 255 12.08 16.60 -13.83
C THR A 255 11.79 16.20 -15.28
N PRO A 256 12.11 17.05 -16.28
CA PRO A 256 11.99 16.69 -17.68
C PRO A 256 13.11 15.71 -18.06
N GLU A 257 12.73 14.58 -18.64
CA GLU A 257 13.64 13.56 -19.15
C GLU A 257 13.30 13.22 -20.60
N THR A 258 14.30 12.81 -21.37
CA THR A 258 14.06 12.23 -22.69
C THR A 258 13.40 10.86 -22.54
N GLY A 259 12.28 10.67 -23.24
CA GLY A 259 11.57 9.40 -23.32
C GLY A 259 12.37 8.30 -24.00
N PRO A 260 11.94 7.03 -23.90
CA PRO A 260 12.65 5.89 -24.48
C PRO A 260 12.73 5.93 -26.02
N ASP A 261 11.87 6.70 -26.68
CA ASP A 261 11.91 6.94 -28.12
C ASP A 261 12.94 7.99 -28.55
N GLY A 262 13.58 8.68 -27.60
CA GLY A 262 14.57 9.74 -27.87
C GLY A 262 13.96 11.05 -28.36
N VAL A 263 12.63 11.14 -28.51
CA VAL A 263 11.95 12.27 -29.17
C VAL A 263 11.05 13.02 -28.19
N HIS A 264 10.29 12.30 -27.36
CA HIS A 264 9.31 12.94 -26.48
C HIS A 264 9.92 13.23 -25.11
N THR A 265 9.71 14.44 -24.60
CA THR A 265 9.99 14.75 -23.19
C THR A 265 8.92 14.12 -22.31
N ARG A 266 9.34 13.36 -21.31
CA ARG A 266 8.49 12.90 -20.22
C ARG A 266 8.83 13.65 -18.95
N TYR A 267 7.85 13.87 -18.08
CA TYR A 267 8.06 14.49 -16.78
C TYR A 267 8.08 13.41 -15.72
N THR A 268 9.10 13.42 -14.87
CA THR A 268 9.32 12.40 -13.84
C THR A 268 9.43 12.99 -12.45
N VAL A 269 9.20 12.14 -11.46
CA VAL A 269 9.31 12.47 -10.04
C VAL A 269 10.04 11.34 -9.34
N THR A 270 10.72 11.67 -8.24
CA THR A 270 11.18 10.69 -7.25
C THR A 270 10.54 11.10 -5.93
N VAL A 271 9.76 10.21 -5.33
CA VAL A 271 8.95 10.52 -4.14
C VAL A 271 9.23 9.48 -3.05
N ASP A 272 9.34 9.97 -1.83
CA ASP A 272 9.29 9.14 -0.63
C ASP A 272 7.92 8.45 -0.52
N LEU A 273 7.88 7.28 0.09
CA LEU A 273 6.64 6.50 0.17
C LEU A 273 5.54 7.15 1.02
N ASP A 274 5.86 8.05 1.95
CA ASP A 274 4.85 8.81 2.67
C ASP A 274 4.13 9.84 1.79
N GLY A 275 4.74 10.23 0.67
CA GLY A 275 4.11 11.02 -0.40
C GLY A 275 3.40 10.18 -1.47
N VAL A 276 3.52 8.85 -1.42
CA VAL A 276 2.90 7.92 -2.37
C VAL A 276 1.57 7.41 -1.83
N THR A 277 0.50 7.65 -2.58
CA THR A 277 -0.84 7.10 -2.32
C THR A 277 -1.32 6.27 -3.50
N ASP A 278 -2.33 5.42 -3.30
CA ASP A 278 -2.94 4.60 -4.35
C ASP A 278 -1.91 3.78 -5.17
N LEU A 279 -0.90 3.22 -4.50
CA LEU A 279 0.10 2.38 -5.13
C LEU A 279 -0.51 1.02 -5.51
N GLU A 280 -0.77 0.82 -6.80
CA GLU A 280 -1.47 -0.35 -7.32
C GLU A 280 -0.64 -1.07 -8.38
N GLN A 281 -0.70 -2.41 -8.36
CA GLN A 281 -0.15 -3.23 -9.44
C GLN A 281 -1.24 -3.50 -10.47
N HIS A 282 -0.91 -3.30 -11.72
CA HIS A 282 -1.77 -3.57 -12.87
C HIS A 282 -1.19 -4.68 -13.72
N ARG A 283 -2.08 -5.43 -14.38
CA ARG A 283 -1.74 -6.45 -15.37
C ARG A 283 -2.39 -6.08 -16.70
N THR A 284 -1.61 -6.06 -17.76
CA THR A 284 -2.06 -5.89 -19.14
C THR A 284 -1.76 -7.17 -19.90
N ASP A 285 -2.80 -7.84 -20.41
CA ASP A 285 -2.61 -9.02 -21.25
C ASP A 285 -2.03 -8.61 -22.61
N LEU A 286 -0.99 -9.33 -23.03
CA LEU A 286 -0.26 -9.14 -24.29
C LEU A 286 -0.63 -10.17 -25.35
N LEU A 287 -1.29 -11.27 -24.96
CA LEU A 287 -1.98 -12.13 -25.92
C LEU A 287 -3.13 -11.33 -26.54
N THR A 288 -2.99 -10.93 -27.80
CA THR A 288 -4.11 -10.44 -28.59
C THR A 288 -5.15 -11.55 -28.65
N LYS A 289 -6.38 -11.26 -28.22
CA LYS A 289 -7.52 -12.13 -28.49
C LYS A 289 -7.70 -12.16 -30.01
N GLN A 290 -7.36 -13.29 -30.64
CA GLN A 290 -7.71 -13.55 -32.03
C GLN A 290 -9.23 -13.60 -32.20
#